data_AF-A0A7S3BB06-F1
#
_entry.id   AF-A0A7S3BB06-F1
#
_cell.length_a   1.000
_cell.length_b   1.000
_cell.length_c   1.000
_cell.angle_alpha   90.00
_cell.angle_beta   90.00
_cell.angle_gamma   90.00
#
_symmetry.space_group_name_H-M   'P 1'
#
loop_
_entity.id
_entity.type
_entity.pdbx_description
1 polymer ?
#
loop_
_entity_poly.entity_id
_entity_poly.type
_entity_poly.pdbx_seq_one_letter_code
_entity_poly.pdbx_strand_id
1 'polypeptide(L)'
;ARVIVVAGGGGGGGRSGAGGGGGGLIDHPGYLITFGSTSVAVGGGGSGGCGGGCVGSNGGNSVFHQLTAIGGGGGGSDNDNDGKPGGSGGGGRYGSDGSPGVQPSAGGDSGKYGKGNPGAFGTSDTWNGGGGGGAGGAGQAGTDSKCGDGGSGYASDISGSTKRYAG
;
A
#
# COMPACT_ATOMS: atom_id res chain seq x y z
N ALA A 1 22.04 2.46 -13.28
CA ALA A 1 21.19 1.27 -13.46
C ALA A 1 19.74 1.64 -13.17
N ARG A 2 18.75 0.96 -13.78
CA ARG A 2 17.36 1.09 -13.33
C ARG A 2 17.14 0.24 -12.08
N VAL A 3 16.45 0.77 -11.09
CA VAL A 3 16.18 0.08 -9.81
C VAL A 3 14.70 0.18 -9.51
N ILE A 4 14.08 -0.94 -9.16
CA ILE A 4 12.76 -0.98 -8.53
C ILE A 4 12.87 -1.51 -7.11
N VAL A 5 12.30 -0.78 -6.16
CA VAL A 5 12.17 -1.20 -4.76
C VAL A 5 10.68 -1.31 -4.44
N VAL A 6 10.28 -2.46 -3.91
CA VAL A 6 8.88 -2.77 -3.57
C VAL A 6 8.79 -3.12 -2.10
N ALA A 7 7.95 -2.40 -1.36
CA ALA A 7 7.68 -2.68 0.05
C ALA A 7 6.63 -3.78 0.24
N GLY A 8 6.52 -4.30 1.46
CA GLY A 8 5.43 -5.23 1.81
C GLY A 8 4.07 -4.52 1.81
N GLY A 9 3.02 -5.21 1.37
CA GLY A 9 1.63 -4.73 1.49
C GLY A 9 1.12 -4.77 2.93
N GLY A 10 0.12 -3.95 3.23
CA GLY A 10 -0.60 -3.97 4.51
C GLY A 10 -1.63 -5.10 4.59
N GLY A 11 -1.96 -5.52 5.80
CA GLY A 11 -3.04 -6.50 6.03
C GLY A 11 -4.43 -5.87 5.95
N GLY A 12 -5.44 -6.63 5.53
CA GLY A 12 -6.84 -6.21 5.62
C GLY A 12 -7.34 -6.16 7.07
N GLY A 13 -8.37 -5.35 7.33
CA GLY A 13 -9.03 -5.29 8.64
C GLY A 13 -9.81 -6.56 8.95
N GLY A 14 -9.88 -6.94 10.22
CA GLY A 14 -10.66 -8.07 10.69
C GLY A 14 -12.09 -7.68 11.03
N ARG A 15 -13.03 -8.62 10.95
CA ARG A 15 -14.49 -8.46 11.19
C ARG A 15 -15.06 -7.18 10.57
N SER A 16 -15.79 -7.33 9.48
CA SER A 16 -16.41 -6.17 8.84
C SER A 16 -15.36 -5.12 8.39
N GLY A 17 -14.15 -5.58 8.08
CA GLY A 17 -13.00 -4.74 7.79
C GLY A 17 -12.83 -4.37 6.32
N ALA A 18 -11.89 -3.48 6.08
CA ALA A 18 -11.56 -2.93 4.78
C ALA A 18 -10.25 -3.51 4.20
N GLY A 19 -9.99 -3.22 2.93
CA GLY A 19 -8.77 -3.70 2.25
C GLY A 19 -7.50 -3.05 2.79
N GLY A 20 -6.42 -3.83 2.93
CA GLY A 20 -5.08 -3.29 3.13
C GLY A 20 -4.53 -2.67 1.84
N GLY A 21 -3.68 -1.66 1.97
CA GLY A 21 -3.00 -1.03 0.83
C GLY A 21 -1.78 -1.83 0.39
N GLY A 22 -1.49 -1.80 -0.90
CA GLY A 22 -0.22 -2.28 -1.46
C GLY A 22 0.98 -1.54 -0.86
N GLY A 23 2.17 -2.12 -1.03
CA GLY A 23 3.41 -1.44 -0.65
C GLY A 23 3.61 -0.13 -1.42
N GLY A 24 4.48 0.73 -0.91
CA GLY A 24 5.10 1.76 -1.72
C GLY A 24 6.02 1.12 -2.75
N LEU A 25 6.16 1.78 -3.90
CA LEU A 25 7.10 1.39 -4.95
C LEU A 25 7.97 2.57 -5.34
N ILE A 26 9.23 2.31 -5.62
CA ILE A 26 10.16 3.28 -6.21
C ILE A 26 10.61 2.72 -7.55
N ASP A 27 10.47 3.48 -8.64
CA ASP A 27 11.06 3.15 -9.96
C ASP A 27 12.06 4.23 -10.36
N HIS A 28 13.33 3.97 -10.08
CA HIS A 28 14.43 4.89 -10.32
C HIS A 28 15.14 4.54 -11.64
N PRO A 29 15.02 5.36 -12.70
CA PRO A 29 15.48 4.99 -14.04
C PRO A 29 17.01 4.95 -14.20
N GLY A 30 17.74 5.71 -13.38
CA GLY A 30 19.20 5.86 -13.49
C GLY A 30 19.89 6.02 -12.14
N TYR A 31 19.79 5.03 -11.27
CA TYR A 31 20.46 5.02 -9.98
C TYR A 31 21.96 4.76 -10.13
N LEU A 32 22.79 5.60 -9.50
CA LEU A 32 24.23 5.41 -9.42
C LEU A 32 24.55 4.40 -8.31
N ILE A 33 25.13 3.25 -8.69
CA ILE A 33 25.58 2.24 -7.74
C ILE A 33 27.11 2.35 -7.70
N THR A 34 27.65 2.76 -6.56
CA THR A 34 29.10 2.78 -6.33
C THR A 34 29.58 1.39 -5.93
N PHE A 35 30.86 1.10 -6.20
CA PHE A 35 31.46 -0.16 -5.77
C PHE A 35 31.54 -0.23 -4.24
N GLY A 36 30.99 -1.30 -3.65
CA GLY A 36 30.98 -1.52 -2.21
C GLY A 36 29.80 -2.38 -1.74
N SER A 37 29.69 -2.56 -0.42
CA SER A 37 28.53 -3.22 0.19
C SER A 37 27.29 -2.34 0.11
N THR A 38 26.18 -2.90 -0.37
CA THR A 38 24.88 -2.21 -0.41
C THR A 38 23.94 -2.80 0.62
N SER A 39 23.30 -1.95 1.43
CA SER A 39 22.23 -2.38 2.34
C SER A 39 21.00 -2.79 1.53
N VAL A 40 20.53 -4.01 1.76
CA VAL A 40 19.28 -4.52 1.19
C VAL A 40 18.45 -5.08 2.34
N ALA A 41 17.23 -4.58 2.48
CA ALA A 41 16.23 -5.11 3.39
C ALA A 41 14.92 -5.29 2.63
N VAL A 42 14.27 -6.43 2.81
CA VAL A 42 12.97 -6.72 2.22
C VAL A 42 11.93 -6.70 3.32
N GLY A 43 10.97 -5.80 3.19
CA GLY A 43 9.86 -5.69 4.13
C GLY A 43 8.88 -6.85 3.96
N GLY A 44 8.49 -7.47 5.08
CA GLY A 44 7.40 -8.45 5.10
C GLY A 44 6.04 -7.80 4.88
N GLY A 45 5.04 -8.61 4.48
CA GLY A 45 3.66 -8.16 4.47
C GLY A 45 3.11 -7.96 5.88
N GLY A 46 2.14 -7.05 6.03
CA GLY A 46 1.43 -6.82 7.27
C GLY A 46 0.45 -7.96 7.58
N SER A 47 0.29 -8.28 8.87
CA SER A 47 -0.70 -9.25 9.32
C SER A 47 -2.14 -8.72 9.13
N GLY A 48 -3.04 -9.59 8.69
CA GLY A 48 -4.47 -9.30 8.67
C GLY A 48 -5.05 -9.16 10.08
N GLY A 49 -6.16 -8.43 10.18
CA GLY A 49 -6.87 -8.24 11.43
C GLY A 49 -7.49 -9.53 11.98
N CYS A 50 -7.57 -9.63 13.30
CA CYS A 50 -8.19 -10.74 14.01
C CYS A 50 -9.72 -10.75 13.84
N GLY A 51 -10.36 -11.92 13.98
CA GLY A 51 -11.83 -12.05 13.92
C GLY A 51 -12.60 -11.28 15.00
N GLY A 52 -11.91 -10.79 16.04
CA GLY A 52 -12.45 -9.90 17.06
C GLY A 52 -12.55 -8.42 16.65
N GLY A 53 -12.19 -8.06 15.41
CA GLY A 53 -12.27 -6.67 14.94
C GLY A 53 -10.97 -5.87 15.02
N CYS A 54 -9.81 -6.54 15.09
CA CYS A 54 -8.53 -5.85 15.05
C CYS A 54 -8.26 -5.24 13.67
N VAL A 55 -7.58 -4.08 13.64
CA VAL A 55 -7.12 -3.45 12.39
C VAL A 55 -6.04 -4.27 11.71
N GLY A 56 -5.93 -4.11 10.40
CA GLY A 56 -4.77 -4.59 9.66
C GLY A 56 -3.48 -3.96 10.17
N SER A 57 -2.39 -4.72 10.12
CA SER A 57 -1.05 -4.17 10.37
C SER A 57 -0.46 -3.59 9.09
N ASN A 58 0.34 -2.54 9.23
CA ASN A 58 1.11 -2.02 8.10
C ASN A 58 2.15 -3.05 7.64
N GLY A 59 2.48 -3.03 6.36
CA GLY A 59 3.62 -3.77 5.82
C GLY A 59 4.95 -3.20 6.30
N GLY A 60 6.01 -4.01 6.16
CA GLY A 60 7.37 -3.58 6.40
C GLY A 60 7.94 -2.78 5.23
N ASN A 61 8.85 -1.86 5.53
CA ASN A 61 9.60 -1.12 4.52
C ASN A 61 10.62 -2.03 3.83
N SER A 62 10.84 -1.80 2.53
CA SER A 62 11.99 -2.35 1.82
C SER A 62 13.01 -1.25 1.58
N VAL A 63 14.29 -1.59 1.72
CA VAL A 63 15.41 -0.66 1.57
C VAL A 63 16.39 -1.20 0.56
N PHE A 64 16.80 -0.36 -0.38
CA PHE A 64 17.94 -0.60 -1.26
C PHE A 64 18.83 0.64 -1.22
N HIS A 65 20.02 0.52 -0.64
CA HIS A 65 20.91 1.66 -0.40
C HIS A 65 20.18 2.78 0.38
N GLN A 66 20.01 3.98 -0.21
CA GLN A 66 19.30 5.11 0.39
C GLN A 66 17.81 5.16 0.00
N LEU A 67 17.36 4.28 -0.88
CA LEU A 67 15.96 4.22 -1.32
C LEU A 67 15.16 3.42 -0.30
N THR A 68 14.09 4.02 0.24
CA THR A 68 13.16 3.38 1.17
C THR A 68 11.76 3.35 0.58
N ALA A 69 11.31 2.17 0.19
CA ALA A 69 9.91 1.92 -0.12
C ALA A 69 9.16 1.66 1.18
N ILE A 70 8.13 2.45 1.45
CA ILE A 70 7.32 2.43 2.67
C ILE A 70 6.30 1.30 2.58
N GLY A 71 6.15 0.50 3.63
CA GLY A 71 5.15 -0.57 3.69
C GLY A 71 3.72 -0.07 3.56
N GLY A 72 2.84 -0.89 2.99
CA GLY A 72 1.43 -0.55 2.77
C GLY A 72 0.65 -0.38 4.06
N GLY A 73 -0.40 0.43 4.03
CA GLY A 73 -1.27 0.71 5.16
C GLY A 73 -2.22 -0.45 5.46
N GLY A 74 -2.43 -0.78 6.74
CA GLY A 74 -3.45 -1.75 7.15
C GLY A 74 -4.88 -1.22 6.92
N GLY A 75 -5.83 -2.12 6.64
CA GLY A 75 -7.25 -1.77 6.49
C GLY A 75 -7.95 -1.53 7.83
N GLY A 76 -8.95 -0.64 7.83
CA GLY A 76 -9.81 -0.35 8.98
C GLY A 76 -10.69 -1.53 9.40
N SER A 77 -11.14 -1.54 10.65
CA SER A 77 -11.91 -2.61 11.30
C SER A 77 -12.85 -2.07 12.40
N ASP A 78 -13.63 -2.95 13.05
CA ASP A 78 -14.58 -2.55 14.10
C ASP A 78 -13.95 -1.75 15.26
N ASN A 79 -12.69 -2.02 15.61
CA ASN A 79 -11.99 -1.33 16.71
C ASN A 79 -11.38 0.02 16.30
N ASP A 80 -11.13 0.23 15.01
CA ASP A 80 -10.61 1.47 14.44
C ASP A 80 -10.96 1.51 12.95
N ASN A 81 -11.88 2.39 12.60
CA ASN A 81 -12.61 2.32 11.34
C ASN A 81 -11.79 2.84 10.16
N ASP A 82 -10.86 3.76 10.42
CA ASP A 82 -10.10 4.39 9.35
C ASP A 82 -9.06 3.41 8.81
N GLY A 83 -8.80 3.49 7.50
CA GLY A 83 -7.61 2.85 6.95
C GLY A 83 -6.36 3.46 7.57
N LYS A 84 -5.25 2.72 7.64
CA LYS A 84 -3.96 3.26 8.06
C LYS A 84 -3.18 3.85 6.89
N PRO A 85 -2.38 4.91 7.13
CA PRO A 85 -1.44 5.40 6.13
C PRO A 85 -0.29 4.41 5.95
N GLY A 86 0.22 4.36 4.72
CA GLY A 86 1.36 3.56 4.32
C GLY A 86 1.83 3.97 2.92
N GLY A 87 2.80 3.25 2.35
CA GLY A 87 3.30 3.55 0.99
C GLY A 87 2.15 3.72 0.01
N SER A 88 1.22 2.77 -0.02
CA SER A 88 -0.18 3.00 -0.40
C SER A 88 -1.08 2.87 0.84
N GLY A 89 -2.17 3.63 0.89
CA GLY A 89 -3.05 3.69 2.08
C GLY A 89 -4.05 2.54 2.16
N GLY A 90 -4.42 2.13 3.37
CA GLY A 90 -5.50 1.18 3.61
C GLY A 90 -6.88 1.77 3.37
N GLY A 91 -7.86 0.92 3.06
CA GLY A 91 -9.27 1.31 2.93
C GLY A 91 -9.94 1.53 4.29
N GLY A 92 -11.01 2.32 4.28
CA GLY A 92 -11.84 2.59 5.45
C GLY A 92 -12.96 1.57 5.62
N ARG A 93 -13.29 1.25 6.86
CA ARG A 93 -14.50 0.50 7.24
C ARG A 93 -15.71 1.40 7.08
N TYR A 94 -16.89 0.79 6.96
CA TYR A 94 -18.23 1.36 6.96
C TYR A 94 -18.38 2.83 7.41
N GLY A 95 -18.62 3.72 6.47
CA GLY A 95 -18.81 5.14 6.71
C GLY A 95 -17.53 5.90 7.07
N SER A 96 -16.36 5.28 6.93
CA SER A 96 -15.06 5.84 7.27
C SER A 96 -14.12 5.88 6.07
N ASP A 97 -13.20 6.82 6.12
CA ASP A 97 -12.31 7.13 5.02
C ASP A 97 -11.17 6.12 4.91
N GLY A 98 -10.72 5.92 3.68
CA GLY A 98 -9.41 5.34 3.43
C GLY A 98 -8.31 6.32 3.82
N SER A 99 -7.10 5.81 3.97
CA SER A 99 -5.94 6.63 4.29
C SER A 99 -5.12 7.02 3.05
N PRO A 100 -4.29 8.07 3.12
CA PRO A 100 -3.41 8.46 2.03
C PRO A 100 -2.28 7.45 1.79
N GLY A 101 -1.84 7.36 0.53
CA GLY A 101 -0.57 6.74 0.16
C GLY A 101 0.55 7.75 0.32
N VAL A 102 1.53 7.47 1.20
CA VAL A 102 2.57 8.43 1.58
C VAL A 102 3.88 8.25 0.82
N GLN A 103 4.01 7.22 -0.03
CA GLN A 103 5.25 7.00 -0.80
C GLN A 103 5.67 8.22 -1.63
N PRO A 104 4.79 8.88 -2.41
CA PRO A 104 5.18 10.04 -3.23
C PRO A 104 5.63 11.25 -2.42
N SER A 105 5.25 11.33 -1.13
CA SER A 105 5.61 12.41 -0.21
C SER A 105 6.89 12.13 0.59
N ALA A 106 7.53 10.97 0.39
CA ALA A 106 8.80 10.65 1.04
C ALA A 106 9.93 11.59 0.59
N GLY A 107 10.94 11.77 1.45
CA GLY A 107 12.08 12.63 1.13
C GLY A 107 12.97 12.08 -0.01
N GLY A 108 13.59 12.99 -0.75
CA GLY A 108 14.59 12.68 -1.78
C GLY A 108 14.07 11.78 -2.89
N ASP A 109 14.94 10.88 -3.36
CA ASP A 109 14.62 9.98 -4.47
C ASP A 109 13.53 8.95 -4.12
N SER A 110 13.32 8.65 -2.83
CA SER A 110 12.26 7.74 -2.38
C SER A 110 10.86 8.27 -2.69
N GLY A 111 10.64 9.58 -2.62
CA GLY A 111 9.37 10.20 -3.01
C GLY A 111 9.34 10.68 -4.45
N LYS A 112 10.43 11.28 -4.93
CA LYS A 112 10.55 11.76 -6.33
C LYS A 112 10.25 10.66 -7.35
N TYR A 113 10.75 9.45 -7.11
CA TYR A 113 10.50 8.26 -7.94
C TYR A 113 9.47 7.32 -7.30
N GLY A 114 8.93 7.70 -6.14
CA GLY A 114 7.96 6.98 -5.36
C GLY A 114 6.58 6.91 -6.01
N LYS A 115 5.86 5.83 -5.72
CA LYS A 115 4.53 5.51 -6.21
C LYS A 115 3.73 4.87 -5.09
N GLY A 116 2.50 5.32 -4.93
CA GLY A 116 1.59 4.90 -3.89
C GLY A 116 0.36 5.80 -3.93
N ASN A 117 -0.81 5.22 -3.70
CA ASN A 117 -2.09 5.92 -3.83
C ASN A 117 -2.94 5.70 -2.57
N PRO A 118 -3.93 6.58 -2.33
CA PRO A 118 -4.83 6.43 -1.20
C PRO A 118 -5.69 5.15 -1.31
N GLY A 119 -6.07 4.62 -0.15
CA GLY A 119 -7.23 3.75 -0.04
C GLY A 119 -8.52 4.55 -0.16
N ALA A 120 -9.66 3.86 -0.12
CA ALA A 120 -10.96 4.47 -0.34
C ALA A 120 -11.93 4.27 0.81
N PHE A 121 -13.00 5.06 0.75
CA PHE A 121 -14.11 5.10 1.71
C PHE A 121 -14.93 3.80 1.72
N GLY A 122 -15.34 3.36 2.91
CA GLY A 122 -16.36 2.32 3.10
C GLY A 122 -17.76 2.94 3.24
N THR A 123 -18.81 2.29 2.77
CA THR A 123 -20.18 2.84 2.80
C THR A 123 -20.82 2.74 4.19
N SER A 124 -21.60 3.75 4.59
CA SER A 124 -22.35 3.74 5.86
C SER A 124 -23.57 2.83 5.82
N ASP A 125 -24.31 2.84 4.71
CA ASP A 125 -25.68 2.32 4.67
C ASP A 125 -25.75 0.84 4.30
N THR A 126 -24.72 0.34 3.62
CA THR A 126 -24.66 -1.05 3.12
C THR A 126 -23.56 -1.87 3.75
N TRP A 127 -22.83 -1.29 4.72
CA TRP A 127 -21.77 -1.96 5.46
C TRP A 127 -20.75 -2.65 4.53
N ASN A 128 -20.30 -1.93 3.50
CA ASN A 128 -19.26 -2.39 2.59
C ASN A 128 -17.96 -1.62 2.85
N GLY A 129 -16.86 -2.34 3.03
CA GLY A 129 -15.54 -1.71 3.24
C GLY A 129 -14.98 -1.12 1.95
N GLY A 130 -14.13 -0.10 2.08
CA GLY A 130 -13.37 0.46 0.97
C GLY A 130 -12.15 -0.39 0.59
N GLY A 131 -11.72 -0.26 -0.66
CA GLY A 131 -10.49 -0.89 -1.15
C GLY A 131 -9.23 -0.14 -0.69
N GLY A 132 -8.15 -0.88 -0.45
CA GLY A 132 -6.82 -0.28 -0.25
C GLY A 132 -6.24 0.26 -1.55
N GLY A 133 -5.34 1.24 -1.48
CA GLY A 133 -4.64 1.77 -2.65
C GLY A 133 -3.49 0.87 -3.09
N GLY A 134 -3.08 1.00 -4.36
CA GLY A 134 -1.87 0.37 -4.90
C GLY A 134 -0.95 1.40 -5.54
N ALA A 135 0.25 1.01 -5.96
CA ALA A 135 1.22 1.92 -6.58
C ALA A 135 0.77 2.46 -7.95
N GLY A 136 -0.16 1.78 -8.63
CA GLY A 136 -0.70 2.14 -9.95
C GLY A 136 -2.08 2.79 -9.92
N GLY A 137 -2.77 2.86 -8.78
CA GLY A 137 -4.04 3.58 -8.67
C GLY A 137 -4.63 3.53 -7.26
N ALA A 138 -5.53 4.47 -6.97
CA ALA A 138 -6.28 4.49 -5.73
C ALA A 138 -7.22 3.28 -5.59
N GLY A 139 -7.56 2.93 -4.35
CA GLY A 139 -8.62 1.98 -4.07
C GLY A 139 -9.98 2.51 -4.54
N GLN A 140 -10.95 1.62 -4.71
CA GLN A 140 -12.32 2.00 -5.02
C GLN A 140 -13.16 2.03 -3.75
N ALA A 141 -14.12 2.96 -3.70
CA ALA A 141 -15.07 3.00 -2.60
C ALA A 141 -15.97 1.76 -2.62
N GLY A 142 -16.49 1.37 -1.45
CA GLY A 142 -17.59 0.42 -1.40
C GLY A 142 -18.82 0.92 -2.17
N THR A 143 -19.64 0.02 -2.68
CA THR A 143 -20.92 0.34 -3.33
C THR A 143 -22.10 -0.14 -2.47
N ASP A 144 -23.31 -0.04 -3.02
CA ASP A 144 -24.52 -0.61 -2.41
C ASP A 144 -24.50 -2.15 -2.37
N SER A 145 -23.70 -2.78 -3.24
CA SER A 145 -23.80 -4.21 -3.57
C SER A 145 -22.48 -4.97 -3.39
N LYS A 146 -21.35 -4.27 -3.20
CA LYS A 146 -20.05 -4.91 -2.93
C LYS A 146 -19.07 -4.01 -2.17
N CYS A 147 -18.07 -4.64 -1.56
CA CYS A 147 -16.86 -3.96 -1.10
C CYS A 147 -16.07 -3.35 -2.25
N GLY A 148 -15.28 -2.33 -1.93
CA GLY A 148 -14.41 -1.63 -2.86
C GLY A 148 -13.23 -2.49 -3.32
N ASP A 149 -12.93 -2.43 -4.62
CA ASP A 149 -11.78 -3.12 -5.20
C ASP A 149 -10.46 -2.43 -4.80
N GLY A 150 -9.40 -3.22 -4.64
CA GLY A 150 -8.05 -2.69 -4.40
C GLY A 150 -7.49 -1.91 -5.59
N GLY A 151 -6.61 -0.96 -5.31
CA GLY A 151 -5.91 -0.18 -6.31
C GLY A 151 -4.95 -1.03 -7.13
N SER A 152 -4.81 -0.73 -8.43
CA SER A 152 -3.94 -1.54 -9.28
C SER A 152 -2.45 -1.35 -8.94
N GLY A 153 -1.63 -2.38 -9.16
CA GLY A 153 -0.18 -2.27 -9.07
C GLY A 153 0.45 -1.47 -10.23
N TYR A 154 1.65 -0.95 -10.01
CA TYR A 154 2.44 -0.21 -11.01
C TYR A 154 2.99 -1.16 -12.08
N ALA A 155 2.76 -0.84 -13.35
CA ALA A 155 3.25 -1.63 -14.47
C ALA A 155 4.72 -1.31 -14.77
N SER A 156 5.58 -2.33 -14.76
CA SER A 156 6.99 -2.22 -15.13
C SER A 156 7.47 -3.42 -15.92
N ASP A 157 8.35 -3.17 -16.87
CA ASP A 157 9.06 -4.12 -17.73
C ASP A 157 10.46 -4.47 -17.21
N ILE A 158 10.82 -4.08 -15.98
CA ILE A 158 12.17 -4.31 -15.42
C ILE A 158 12.62 -5.78 -15.47
N SER A 159 11.67 -6.72 -15.49
CA SER A 159 11.93 -8.17 -15.58
C SER A 159 11.96 -8.72 -17.01
N GLY A 160 12.04 -7.86 -18.04
CA GLY A 160 12.03 -8.25 -19.46
C GLY A 160 10.63 -8.44 -20.07
N SER A 161 9.58 -8.32 -19.26
CA SER A 161 8.18 -8.27 -19.68
C SER A 161 7.36 -7.46 -18.69
N THR A 162 6.27 -6.85 -19.15
CA THR A 162 5.41 -6.01 -18.31
C THR A 162 4.72 -6.83 -17.23
N LYS A 163 5.00 -6.52 -15.97
CA LYS A 163 4.33 -7.05 -14.77
C LYS A 163 3.83 -5.91 -13.91
N ARG A 164 2.85 -6.20 -13.04
CA ARG A 164 2.37 -5.24 -12.03
C ARG A 164 2.99 -5.56 -10.68
N TYR A 165 3.44 -4.51 -9.99
CA TYR A 165 4.07 -4.58 -8.68
C TYR A 165 3.33 -3.67 -7.70
N ALA A 166 3.31 -4.04 -6.42
CA ALA A 166 2.69 -3.24 -5.35
C ALA A 166 1.23 -2.86 -5.63
N GLY A 167 0.42 -3.85 -6.02
CA GLY A 167 -1.04 -3.72 -6.03
C GLY A 167 -1.64 -4.04 -4.68
#